data_AF-A0A0P4W2F3-F1
#
_entry.id   AF-A0A0P4W2F3-F1
#
_cell.length_a   1.000
_cell.length_b   1.000
_cell.length_c   1.000
_cell.angle_alpha   90.00
_cell.angle_beta   90.00
_cell.angle_gamma   90.00
#
_symmetry.space_group_name_H-M   'P 1'
#
loop_
_entity.id
_entity.type
_entity.pdbx_description
1 polymer ?
#
loop_
_entity_poly.entity_id
_entity_poly.type
_entity_poly.pdbx_seq_one_letter_code
_entity_poly.pdbx_strand_id
1 'polypeptide(L)'
;MDDRPAREDEQDDGEEMDVLEEDDMALLDPQPLDMVLAEEALQDEDDGEYEEYEDQDSDQSEESEGDGTGEMYDTTLPSRHVYLGETEELRGRTVQEENDCVSLPLLQHVSLMNLVLVPTQTLPLSISQSVQVSMLRSVILKDGTFGIVHSKPTQDGRPGLAKYGTTAEIYEYQEEDYSQTMSIKAKGRQRFKVISTHREITGLVMQTER
;
A
#
# COMPACT_ATOMS: atom_id res chain seq x y z
N MET A 1 38.97 -70.94 -4.39
CA MET A 1 38.14 -72.05 -3.85
C MET A 1 37.49 -71.52 -2.59
N ASP A 2 36.69 -70.46 -2.70
CA ASP A 2 35.29 -70.47 -3.21
C ASP A 2 34.45 -71.29 -2.22
N ASP A 3 33.40 -70.78 -1.56
CA ASP A 3 32.35 -69.90 -2.05
C ASP A 3 31.85 -68.96 -0.95
N ARG A 4 31.54 -67.71 -1.34
CA ARG A 4 30.73 -66.77 -0.56
C ARG A 4 29.27 -67.00 -0.92
N PRO A 5 28.33 -67.15 0.02
CA PRO A 5 26.92 -67.05 -0.31
C PRO A 5 26.56 -65.58 -0.60
N ALA A 6 25.82 -65.42 -1.70
CA ALA A 6 25.34 -64.16 -2.26
C ALA A 6 24.55 -63.35 -1.24
N ARG A 7 24.86 -62.05 -1.16
CA ARG A 7 23.96 -61.06 -0.56
C ARG A 7 22.86 -60.82 -1.59
N GLU A 8 21.63 -60.96 -1.12
CA GLU A 8 20.42 -60.69 -1.87
C GLU A 8 20.45 -59.20 -2.26
N ASP A 9 20.31 -58.97 -3.57
CA ASP A 9 20.12 -57.65 -4.15
C ASP A 9 18.80 -57.08 -3.60
N GLU A 10 18.90 -56.05 -2.77
CA GLU A 10 17.78 -55.18 -2.45
C GLU A 10 17.30 -54.57 -3.77
N GLN A 11 16.16 -55.06 -4.23
CA GLN A 11 15.44 -54.49 -5.36
C GLN A 11 15.06 -53.06 -4.96
N ASP A 12 15.50 -52.15 -5.82
CA ASP A 12 15.09 -50.76 -5.90
C ASP A 12 13.66 -50.77 -6.45
N ASP A 13 12.67 -50.73 -5.56
CA ASP A 13 11.28 -50.44 -5.90
C ASP A 13 11.20 -48.96 -6.33
N GLY A 14 11.69 -48.72 -7.54
CA GLY A 14 11.37 -47.53 -8.30
C GLY A 14 9.86 -47.51 -8.50
N GLU A 15 9.16 -46.74 -7.69
CA GLU A 15 7.78 -46.37 -7.93
C GLU A 15 7.72 -45.77 -9.33
N GLU A 16 7.09 -46.51 -10.26
CA GLU A 16 6.69 -46.04 -11.57
C GLU A 16 5.80 -44.81 -11.35
N MET A 17 6.38 -43.62 -11.50
CA MET A 17 5.60 -42.40 -11.66
C MET A 17 4.97 -42.50 -13.04
N ASP A 18 3.68 -42.86 -13.06
CA ASP A 18 2.85 -42.79 -14.25
C ASP A 18 3.05 -41.41 -14.89
N VAL A 19 3.67 -41.43 -16.07
CA VAL A 19 3.79 -40.29 -16.95
C VAL A 19 2.37 -39.96 -17.37
N LEU A 20 1.75 -38.98 -16.70
CA LEU A 20 0.47 -38.44 -17.16
C LEU A 20 0.72 -37.80 -18.52
N GLU A 21 0.19 -38.45 -19.55
CA GLU A 21 0.18 -37.99 -20.93
C GLU A 21 -0.35 -36.54 -20.98
N GLU A 22 0.42 -35.63 -21.57
CA GLU A 22 0.14 -34.19 -21.61
C GLU A 22 -1.02 -33.79 -22.55
N ASP A 23 -1.84 -34.75 -23.00
CA ASP A 23 -2.76 -34.57 -24.13
C ASP A 23 -4.26 -34.59 -23.80
N ASP A 24 -4.66 -34.50 -22.52
CA ASP A 24 -6.09 -34.50 -22.13
C ASP A 24 -6.49 -33.35 -21.18
N MET A 25 -6.07 -32.12 -21.48
CA MET A 25 -6.70 -30.92 -20.88
C MET A 25 -7.05 -29.81 -21.88
N ALA A 26 -7.20 -30.17 -23.16
CA ALA A 26 -7.66 -29.27 -24.22
C ALA A 26 -9.19 -29.29 -24.38
N LEU A 27 -9.95 -28.80 -23.40
CA LEU A 27 -11.37 -28.44 -23.59
C LEU A 27 -11.79 -27.26 -22.69
N LEU A 28 -11.27 -26.07 -22.98
CA LEU A 28 -12.04 -24.82 -22.86
C LEU A 28 -11.55 -23.90 -23.98
N ASP A 29 -12.27 -23.97 -25.11
CA ASP A 29 -12.05 -23.13 -26.28
C ASP A 29 -12.59 -21.70 -25.99
N PRO A 30 -11.73 -20.66 -25.88
CA PRO A 30 -12.21 -19.29 -25.88
C PRO A 30 -12.60 -18.93 -27.31
N GLN A 31 -13.86 -19.15 -27.64
CA GLN A 31 -14.44 -18.73 -28.91
C GLN A 31 -14.18 -17.22 -29.13
N PRO A 32 -13.69 -16.81 -30.31
CA PRO A 32 -13.44 -15.41 -30.61
C PRO A 32 -14.78 -14.67 -30.63
N LEU A 33 -14.91 -13.61 -29.83
CA LEU A 33 -16.04 -12.69 -29.97
C LEU A 33 -15.82 -11.88 -31.26
N ASP A 34 -16.31 -12.42 -32.37
CA ASP A 34 -16.51 -11.69 -33.62
C ASP A 34 -17.48 -10.54 -33.35
N MET A 35 -16.96 -9.32 -33.41
CA MET A 35 -17.70 -8.09 -33.17
C MET A 35 -18.49 -7.73 -34.44
N VAL A 36 -19.56 -8.48 -34.71
CA VAL A 36 -20.54 -8.16 -35.74
C VAL A 36 -21.34 -6.93 -35.33
N LEU A 37 -21.13 -5.84 -36.07
CA LEU A 37 -21.91 -4.61 -36.06
C LEU A 37 -23.39 -4.93 -36.32
N ALA A 38 -24.22 -4.85 -35.28
CA ALA A 38 -25.64 -4.62 -35.42
C ALA A 38 -25.87 -3.11 -35.29
N GLU A 39 -26.05 -2.44 -36.43
CA GLU A 39 -26.66 -1.12 -36.50
C GLU A 39 -28.10 -1.23 -35.99
N GLU A 40 -28.33 -0.85 -34.73
CA GLU A 40 -29.66 -0.46 -34.29
C GLU A 40 -29.69 1.07 -34.21
N ALA A 41 -30.55 1.64 -35.06
CA ALA A 41 -30.72 3.07 -35.24
C ALA A 41 -31.13 3.74 -33.92
N LEU A 42 -30.31 4.67 -33.45
CA LEU A 42 -30.71 5.67 -32.47
C LEU A 42 -31.77 6.57 -33.14
N GLN A 43 -33.03 6.38 -32.77
CA GLN A 43 -34.07 7.38 -32.99
C GLN A 43 -33.96 8.43 -31.89
N ASP A 44 -33.64 9.65 -32.31
CA ASP A 44 -33.69 10.86 -31.51
C ASP A 44 -35.11 11.11 -31.00
N GLU A 45 -35.33 11.03 -29.70
CA GLU A 45 -36.38 11.79 -29.01
C GLU A 45 -35.68 12.65 -27.94
N ASP A 46 -35.51 13.92 -28.31
CA ASP A 46 -35.04 15.05 -27.51
C ASP A 46 -36.22 15.57 -26.67
N ASP A 47 -36.18 15.33 -25.36
CA ASP A 47 -36.99 16.02 -24.36
C ASP A 47 -36.11 16.51 -23.20
N GLY A 48 -35.20 17.43 -23.52
CA GLY A 48 -34.41 18.17 -22.53
C GLY A 48 -35.27 19.11 -21.68
N GLU A 49 -35.65 18.67 -20.48
CA GLU A 49 -36.01 19.55 -19.37
C GLU A 49 -34.73 19.89 -18.58
N TYR A 50 -34.13 21.02 -18.94
CA TYR A 50 -32.98 21.59 -18.25
C TYR A 50 -33.47 22.29 -16.98
N GLU A 51 -33.33 21.65 -15.82
CA GLU A 51 -33.56 22.30 -14.52
C GLU A 51 -32.37 23.22 -14.20
N GLU A 52 -32.62 24.52 -14.23
CA GLU A 52 -31.68 25.59 -13.87
C GLU A 52 -31.58 25.66 -12.34
N TYR A 53 -30.48 25.16 -11.76
CA TYR A 53 -30.17 25.38 -10.36
C TYR A 53 -29.68 26.82 -10.18
N GLU A 54 -30.57 27.71 -9.70
CA GLU A 54 -30.16 29.02 -9.20
C GLU A 54 -29.34 28.86 -7.91
N ASP A 55 -28.03 29.09 -7.99
CA ASP A 55 -27.17 29.29 -6.82
C ASP A 55 -27.57 30.60 -6.11
N GLN A 56 -28.43 30.49 -5.10
CA GLN A 56 -28.70 31.57 -4.16
C GLN A 56 -27.58 31.61 -3.10
N ASP A 57 -26.49 32.32 -3.40
CA ASP A 57 -25.57 32.83 -2.39
C ASP A 57 -26.26 33.93 -1.57
N SER A 58 -27.14 33.53 -0.66
CA SER A 58 -27.66 34.41 0.38
C SER A 58 -26.69 34.43 1.55
N ASP A 59 -25.73 35.34 1.49
CA ASP A 59 -24.83 35.71 2.59
C ASP A 59 -25.63 36.50 3.64
N GLN A 60 -26.51 35.82 4.38
CA GLN A 60 -27.18 36.36 5.56
C GLN A 60 -26.40 35.94 6.80
N SER A 61 -25.53 36.85 7.23
CA SER A 61 -24.99 36.87 8.59
C SER A 61 -26.12 37.23 9.56
N GLU A 62 -26.98 36.25 9.87
CA GLU A 62 -27.83 36.34 11.05
C GLU A 62 -26.95 36.12 12.29
N GLU A 63 -26.58 37.21 12.95
CA GLU A 63 -26.19 37.17 14.37
C GLU A 63 -27.40 36.68 15.17
N SER A 64 -27.56 35.36 15.21
CA SER A 64 -28.49 34.70 16.12
C SER A 64 -27.94 34.87 17.53
N GLU A 65 -28.51 35.81 18.29
CA GLU A 65 -28.44 35.85 19.76
C GLU A 65 -29.23 34.66 20.33
N GLY A 66 -28.81 33.44 19.98
CA GLY A 66 -29.22 32.22 20.62
C GLY A 66 -28.42 32.02 21.90
N ASP A 67 -29.11 31.77 23.00
CA ASP A 67 -28.58 31.33 24.29
C ASP A 67 -27.49 30.26 24.09
N GLY A 68 -26.24 30.70 24.10
CA GLY A 68 -25.13 30.03 23.45
C GLY A 68 -24.51 28.93 24.31
N THR A 69 -25.22 27.83 24.50
CA THR A 69 -24.57 26.52 24.70
C THR A 69 -24.44 25.79 23.36
N GLY A 70 -24.09 26.53 22.30
CA GLY A 70 -23.70 25.93 21.03
C GLY A 70 -22.40 25.18 21.25
N GLU A 71 -22.43 23.85 21.13
CA GLU A 71 -21.23 23.03 21.18
C GLU A 71 -20.31 23.48 20.04
N MET A 72 -19.28 24.26 20.39
CA MET A 72 -18.32 24.79 19.44
C MET A 72 -17.47 23.63 18.92
N TYR A 73 -17.46 23.43 17.60
CA TYR A 73 -16.65 22.38 16.99
C TYR A 73 -15.17 22.59 17.31
N ASP A 74 -14.52 21.58 17.90
CA ASP A 74 -13.08 21.60 18.17
C ASP A 74 -12.31 21.33 16.87
N THR A 75 -11.76 22.40 16.28
CA THR A 75 -10.94 22.34 15.06
C THR A 75 -9.65 21.53 15.22
N THR A 76 -9.25 21.20 16.45
CA THR A 76 -8.06 20.39 16.72
C THR A 76 -8.34 18.88 16.66
N LEU A 77 -9.60 18.45 16.76
CA LEU A 77 -9.98 17.04 16.83
C LEU A 77 -9.52 16.22 15.59
N PRO A 78 -9.69 16.69 14.34
CA PRO A 78 -9.21 15.95 13.16
C PRO A 78 -7.69 15.76 13.16
N SER A 79 -6.95 16.78 13.62
CA SER A 79 -5.49 16.75 13.64
C SER A 79 -4.92 15.73 14.63
N ARG A 80 -5.71 15.36 15.65
CA ARG A 80 -5.35 14.36 16.65
C ARG A 80 -5.53 12.93 16.15
N HIS A 81 -6.28 12.73 15.07
CA HIS A 81 -6.57 11.40 14.49
C HIS A 81 -7.11 10.40 15.52
N VAL A 82 -8.04 10.84 16.39
CA VAL A 82 -8.62 10.01 17.49
C VAL A 82 -9.36 8.77 16.96
N TYR A 83 -9.83 8.80 15.71
CA TYR A 83 -10.46 7.64 15.04
C TYR A 83 -9.51 6.45 14.87
N LEU A 84 -8.20 6.62 15.06
CA LEU A 84 -7.24 5.52 15.03
C LEU A 84 -7.18 4.71 16.32
N GLY A 85 -7.81 5.16 17.41
CA GLY A 85 -7.75 4.52 18.71
C GLY A 85 -6.67 5.09 19.64
N GLU A 86 -6.36 4.33 20.68
CA GLU A 86 -5.32 4.68 21.66
C GLU A 86 -3.94 4.26 21.11
N THR A 87 -3.08 5.25 20.88
CA THR A 87 -1.74 5.06 20.32
C THR A 87 -0.64 5.34 21.34
N GLU A 88 0.46 4.59 21.26
CA GLU A 88 1.67 4.79 22.05
C GLU A 88 2.64 5.75 21.35
N GLU A 89 3.24 6.67 22.10
CA GLU A 89 4.23 7.63 21.57
C GLU A 89 5.62 6.99 21.43
N LEU A 90 6.21 7.11 20.25
CA LEU A 90 7.62 6.81 19.98
C LEU A 90 8.47 8.07 20.16
N ARG A 91 9.43 8.00 21.09
CA ARG A 91 10.37 9.09 21.34
C ARG A 91 11.65 8.88 20.56
N GLY A 92 12.15 9.97 19.98
CA GLY A 92 13.39 9.97 19.23
C GLY A 92 13.28 10.90 18.04
N ARG A 93 14.43 11.29 17.49
CA ARG A 93 14.47 11.93 16.19
C ARG A 93 15.67 11.41 15.42
N THR A 94 15.43 10.81 14.28
CA THR A 94 16.48 10.39 13.37
C THR A 94 16.74 11.50 12.35
N VAL A 95 17.94 12.09 12.41
CA VAL A 95 18.40 13.09 11.43
C VAL A 95 19.60 12.51 10.71
N GLN A 96 19.44 12.28 9.42
CA GLN A 96 20.54 11.85 8.53
C GLN A 96 21.33 13.07 8.05
N GLU A 97 22.62 12.88 7.75
CA GLU A 97 23.49 13.93 7.18
C GLU A 97 23.21 14.15 5.68
N GLU A 98 23.82 15.17 5.07
CA GLU A 98 23.66 15.48 3.64
C GLU A 98 24.60 14.60 2.79
N ASN A 99 24.12 14.07 1.65
CA ASN A 99 24.83 13.10 0.79
C ASN A 99 25.13 11.73 1.43
N ASP A 100 24.49 11.37 2.54
CA ASP A 100 24.64 10.02 3.09
C ASP A 100 23.88 8.98 2.26
N CYS A 101 24.49 7.80 2.10
CA CYS A 101 23.92 6.68 1.36
C CYS A 101 23.25 5.71 2.34
N VAL A 102 21.93 5.88 2.54
CA VAL A 102 21.19 5.11 3.55
C VAL A 102 20.33 4.03 2.92
N SER A 103 20.35 2.83 3.54
CA SER A 103 19.41 1.76 3.25
C SER A 103 18.12 1.97 4.05
N LEU A 104 17.00 2.13 3.34
CA LEU A 104 15.71 2.51 3.90
C LEU A 104 14.62 1.51 3.46
N PRO A 105 13.79 1.00 4.38
CA PRO A 105 12.63 0.20 4.00
C PRO A 105 11.57 1.08 3.32
N LEU A 106 10.98 0.60 2.23
CA LEU A 106 9.89 1.26 1.52
C LEU A 106 8.55 0.62 1.82
N LEU A 107 7.61 1.47 2.25
CA LEU A 107 6.23 1.06 2.45
C LEU A 107 5.47 1.17 1.13
N GLN A 108 5.26 0.02 0.48
CA GLN A 108 4.43 -0.09 -0.71
C GLN A 108 3.05 -0.63 -0.32
N HIS A 109 2.08 0.28 -0.15
CA HIS A 109 0.68 -0.06 0.14
C HIS A 109 -0.23 0.57 -0.93
N VAL A 110 -1.34 -0.08 -1.26
CA VAL A 110 -2.26 0.36 -2.33
C VAL A 110 -2.77 1.77 -2.07
N SER A 111 -3.12 2.10 -0.82
CA SER A 111 -3.57 3.45 -0.44
C SER A 111 -2.50 4.53 -0.58
N LEU A 112 -1.22 4.16 -0.72
CA LEU A 112 -0.10 5.08 -0.86
C LEU A 112 0.36 5.27 -2.32
N MET A 113 -0.17 4.49 -3.28
CA MET A 113 0.30 4.52 -4.67
C MET A 113 0.23 5.93 -5.27
N ASN A 114 -0.82 6.69 -4.96
CA ASN A 114 -1.03 8.06 -5.47
C ASN A 114 -0.71 9.15 -4.44
N LEU A 115 -0.09 8.79 -3.30
CA LEU A 115 0.27 9.75 -2.27
C LEU A 115 1.67 10.30 -2.51
N VAL A 116 1.81 11.62 -2.48
CA VAL A 116 3.11 12.30 -2.37
C VAL A 116 3.22 12.88 -0.95
N LEU A 117 4.06 12.26 -0.12
CA LEU A 117 4.32 12.78 1.22
C LEU A 117 5.29 13.97 1.14
N VAL A 118 4.92 15.08 1.75
CA VAL A 118 5.76 16.30 1.85
C VAL A 118 6.39 16.37 3.25
N PRO A 119 7.60 16.93 3.40
CA PRO A 119 8.16 17.20 4.73
C PRO A 119 7.16 17.92 5.65
N THR A 120 7.16 17.55 6.92
CA THR A 120 6.25 17.99 8.00
C THR A 120 4.80 17.52 7.91
N GLN A 121 4.38 16.91 6.80
CA GLN A 121 3.04 16.34 6.66
C GLN A 121 2.87 15.12 7.57
N THR A 122 1.73 15.04 8.26
CA THR A 122 1.32 13.86 9.02
C THR A 122 0.68 12.82 8.09
N LEU A 123 1.08 11.57 8.24
CA LEU A 123 0.51 10.41 7.58
C LEU A 123 -0.11 9.47 8.63
N PRO A 124 -1.43 9.53 8.83
CA PRO A 124 -2.16 8.48 9.53
C PRO A 124 -2.35 7.27 8.61
N LEU A 125 -2.09 6.06 9.09
CA LEU A 125 -2.25 4.84 8.29
C LEU A 125 -2.59 3.64 9.16
N SER A 126 -3.50 2.80 8.70
CA SER A 126 -3.83 1.51 9.31
C SER A 126 -3.62 0.39 8.29
N ILE A 127 -2.88 -0.65 8.67
CA ILE A 127 -2.44 -1.72 7.78
C ILE A 127 -2.69 -3.08 8.42
N SER A 128 -3.28 -3.99 7.68
CA SER A 128 -3.52 -5.39 8.09
C SER A 128 -2.68 -6.42 7.32
N GLN A 129 -1.93 -5.99 6.28
CA GLN A 129 -1.11 -6.90 5.49
C GLN A 129 0.14 -7.36 6.27
N SER A 130 0.24 -8.66 6.53
CA SER A 130 1.28 -9.27 7.37
C SER A 130 2.72 -8.86 7.03
N VAL A 131 3.07 -8.79 5.74
CA VAL A 131 4.41 -8.39 5.28
C VAL A 131 4.72 -6.95 5.68
N GLN A 132 3.78 -6.03 5.46
CA GLN A 132 3.95 -4.61 5.79
C GLN A 132 3.95 -4.39 7.30
N VAL A 133 3.09 -5.08 8.04
CA VAL A 133 3.09 -5.04 9.51
C VAL A 133 4.43 -5.53 10.08
N SER A 134 4.97 -6.64 9.56
CA SER A 134 6.29 -7.14 9.96
C SER A 134 7.42 -6.14 9.67
N MET A 135 7.36 -5.47 8.53
CA MET A 135 8.29 -4.40 8.19
C MET A 135 8.17 -3.22 9.16
N LEU A 136 6.95 -2.75 9.45
CA LEU A 136 6.72 -1.65 10.37
C LEU A 136 7.17 -1.96 11.79
N ARG A 137 6.92 -3.18 12.30
CA ARG A 137 7.48 -3.64 13.58
C ARG A 137 9.01 -3.54 13.59
N SER A 138 9.65 -3.98 12.51
CA SER A 138 11.11 -3.90 12.38
C SER A 138 11.62 -2.44 12.33
N VAL A 139 10.87 -1.55 11.69
CA VAL A 139 11.17 -0.10 11.64
C VAL A 139 11.04 0.54 13.02
N ILE A 140 9.97 0.22 13.76
CA ILE A 140 9.71 0.75 15.10
C ILE A 140 10.82 0.34 16.08
N LEU A 141 11.29 -0.91 16.01
CA LEU A 141 12.39 -1.41 16.85
C LEU A 141 13.76 -0.77 16.54
N LYS A 142 13.91 -0.17 15.35
CA LYS A 142 15.17 0.43 14.90
C LYS A 142 15.18 1.94 15.17
N ASP A 143 14.71 2.73 14.21
CA ASP A 143 14.82 4.20 14.19
C ASP A 143 13.49 4.88 13.84
N GLY A 144 12.41 4.10 13.73
CA GLY A 144 11.07 4.58 13.37
C GLY A 144 10.96 5.13 11.95
N THR A 145 11.99 5.00 11.11
CA THR A 145 12.06 5.69 9.81
C THR A 145 11.89 4.72 8.64
N PHE A 146 10.96 5.05 7.75
CA PHE A 146 10.75 4.35 6.48
C PHE A 146 10.58 5.35 5.34
N GLY A 147 10.57 4.87 4.10
CA GLY A 147 10.43 5.72 2.91
C GLY A 147 9.08 5.57 2.25
N ILE A 148 8.64 6.68 1.66
CA ILE A 148 7.49 6.72 0.77
C ILE A 148 7.96 7.26 -0.58
N VAL A 149 7.72 6.47 -1.61
CA VAL A 149 8.00 6.82 -3.00
C VAL A 149 6.71 6.63 -3.76
N HIS A 150 6.34 7.66 -4.52
CA HIS A 150 5.19 7.59 -5.40
C HIS A 150 5.40 6.50 -6.46
N SER A 151 4.39 5.66 -6.68
CA SER A 151 4.43 4.61 -7.70
C SER A 151 3.44 4.93 -8.79
N LYS A 152 3.91 4.92 -10.04
CA LYS A 152 3.06 5.08 -11.23
C LYS A 152 2.98 3.74 -11.96
N PRO A 153 1.79 3.30 -12.38
CA PRO A 153 1.71 2.16 -13.30
C PRO A 153 2.46 2.53 -14.59
N THR A 154 3.41 1.70 -15.00
CA THR A 154 4.08 1.82 -16.29
C THR A 154 3.23 1.21 -17.39
N GLN A 155 3.52 1.51 -18.66
CA GLN A 155 2.82 0.92 -19.82
C GLN A 155 2.88 -0.61 -19.83
N ASP A 156 3.91 -1.20 -19.20
CA ASP A 156 4.11 -2.65 -19.07
C ASP A 156 3.33 -3.27 -17.90
N GLY A 157 2.43 -2.52 -17.25
CA GLY A 157 1.65 -2.95 -16.09
C GLY A 157 2.45 -3.11 -14.80
N ARG A 158 3.77 -2.83 -14.82
CA ARG A 158 4.63 -2.90 -13.63
C ARG A 158 4.58 -1.57 -12.86
N PRO A 159 4.54 -1.57 -11.52
CA PRO A 159 4.64 -0.36 -10.74
C PRO A 159 6.04 0.25 -10.89
N GLY A 160 6.13 1.37 -11.60
CA GLY A 160 7.35 2.16 -11.72
C GLY A 160 7.50 3.03 -10.48
N LEU A 161 8.67 3.01 -9.85
CA LEU A 161 8.98 3.87 -8.72
C LEU A 161 9.46 5.24 -9.21
N ALA A 162 8.96 6.31 -8.57
CA ALA A 162 9.48 7.65 -8.79
C ALA A 162 10.96 7.74 -8.37
N LYS A 163 11.69 8.70 -8.95
CA LYS A 163 13.11 8.95 -8.63
C LYS A 163 13.33 9.60 -7.26
N TYR A 164 12.29 10.19 -6.69
CA TYR A 164 12.35 10.94 -5.44
C TYR A 164 11.26 10.47 -4.50
N GLY A 165 11.56 10.52 -3.20
CA GLY A 165 10.63 10.20 -2.14
C GLY A 165 10.87 11.05 -0.90
N THR A 166 10.10 10.77 0.14
CA THR A 166 10.20 11.44 1.44
C THR A 166 10.29 10.38 2.54
N THR A 167 11.20 10.58 3.49
CA THR A 167 11.27 9.76 4.70
C THR A 167 10.10 10.10 5.62
N ALA A 168 9.49 9.06 6.19
CA ALA A 168 8.43 9.15 7.16
C ALA A 168 8.93 8.56 8.47
N GLU A 169 8.84 9.34 9.54
CA GLU A 169 9.22 8.91 10.89
C GLU A 169 7.96 8.68 11.72
N ILE A 170 7.80 7.47 12.23
CA ILE A 170 6.70 7.07 13.12
C ILE A 170 6.91 7.75 14.46
N TYR A 171 5.90 8.50 14.91
CA TYR A 171 5.90 9.14 16.22
C TYR A 171 4.81 8.60 17.14
N GLU A 172 3.78 7.95 16.60
CA GLU A 172 2.77 7.22 17.36
C GLU A 172 2.40 5.93 16.64
N TYR A 173 2.13 4.86 17.38
CA TYR A 173 1.66 3.59 16.82
C TYR A 173 0.73 2.85 17.78
N GLN A 174 -0.07 1.95 17.25
CA GLN A 174 -0.91 1.02 17.99
C GLN A 174 -0.86 -0.32 17.27
N GLU A 175 -0.69 -1.38 18.03
CA GLU A 175 -0.77 -2.74 17.54
C GLU A 175 -1.87 -3.47 18.30
N GLU A 176 -2.90 -3.94 17.58
CA GLU A 176 -3.99 -4.70 18.19
C GLU A 176 -3.66 -6.20 18.14
N ASP A 177 -3.54 -6.83 19.31
CA ASP A 177 -3.19 -8.25 19.45
C ASP A 177 -4.14 -9.20 18.70
N TYR A 178 -5.41 -8.82 18.56
CA TYR A 178 -6.46 -9.68 17.99
C TYR A 178 -6.74 -9.44 16.50
N SER A 179 -6.50 -8.23 15.98
CA SER A 179 -6.92 -7.85 14.62
C SER A 179 -5.81 -7.94 13.57
N GLN A 180 -4.59 -8.30 14.00
CA GLN A 180 -3.37 -8.29 13.15
C GLN A 180 -3.15 -6.95 12.41
N THR A 181 -3.83 -5.90 12.86
CA THR A 181 -3.82 -4.58 12.25
C THR A 181 -2.92 -3.67 13.06
N MET A 182 -2.10 -2.90 12.36
CA MET A 182 -1.20 -1.91 12.94
C MET A 182 -1.59 -0.53 12.45
N SER A 183 -1.86 0.37 13.38
CA SER A 183 -2.14 1.77 13.12
C SER A 183 -0.93 2.61 13.48
N ILE A 184 -0.53 3.53 12.61
CA ILE A 184 0.61 4.42 12.81
C ILE A 184 0.24 5.86 12.49
N LYS A 185 0.92 6.79 13.16
CA LYS A 185 1.04 8.18 12.73
C LYS A 185 2.51 8.44 12.46
N ALA A 186 2.82 8.78 11.21
CA ALA A 186 4.15 9.14 10.78
C ALA A 186 4.20 10.59 10.35
N LYS A 187 5.39 11.20 10.39
CA LYS A 187 5.62 12.57 9.93
C LYS A 187 6.69 12.58 8.84
N GLY A 188 6.41 13.25 7.73
CA GLY A 188 7.41 13.48 6.68
C GLY A 188 8.60 14.28 7.21
N ARG A 189 9.82 13.86 6.90
CA ARG A 189 11.05 14.52 7.38
C ARG A 189 11.92 15.05 6.26
N GLN A 190 12.57 14.18 5.49
CA GLN A 190 13.60 14.54 4.53
C GLN A 190 13.25 13.99 3.15
N ARG A 191 13.55 14.77 2.10
CA ARG A 191 13.47 14.30 0.73
C ARG A 191 14.73 13.51 0.41
N PHE A 192 14.59 12.48 -0.41
CA PHE A 192 15.71 11.67 -0.90
C PHE A 192 15.55 11.34 -2.38
N LYS A 193 16.66 10.97 -3.00
CA LYS A 193 16.71 10.40 -4.34
C LYS A 193 16.95 8.90 -4.26
N VAL A 194 16.23 8.15 -5.09
CA VAL A 194 16.36 6.70 -5.22
C VAL A 194 17.61 6.38 -6.04
N ILE A 195 18.53 5.59 -5.48
CA ILE A 195 19.71 5.08 -6.20
C ILE A 195 19.42 3.68 -6.74
N SER A 196 19.02 2.76 -5.86
CA SER A 196 18.79 1.34 -6.15
C SER A 196 17.67 0.80 -5.27
N THR A 197 16.99 -0.23 -5.75
CA THR A 197 15.94 -0.93 -5.02
C THR A 197 16.21 -2.43 -5.04
N HIS A 198 16.12 -3.05 -3.87
CA HIS A 198 16.29 -4.49 -3.66
C HIS A 198 15.05 -5.04 -2.95
N ARG A 199 14.64 -6.25 -3.32
CA ARG A 199 13.48 -6.90 -2.70
C ARG A 199 13.98 -7.85 -1.61
N GLU A 200 13.51 -7.64 -0.39
CA GLU A 200 13.75 -8.50 0.76
C GLU A 200 12.46 -9.26 1.14
N ILE A 201 12.59 -10.23 2.04
CA ILE A 201 11.47 -11.06 2.52
C ILE A 201 10.42 -10.21 3.25
N THR A 202 10.85 -9.17 3.96
CA THR A 202 9.99 -8.27 4.73
C THR A 202 9.42 -7.12 3.90
N GLY A 203 9.92 -6.88 2.69
CA GLY A 203 9.45 -5.77 1.85
C GLY A 203 10.49 -5.30 0.84
N LEU A 204 10.26 -4.12 0.28
CA LEU A 204 11.20 -3.49 -0.63
C LEU A 204 12.15 -2.58 0.16
N VAL A 205 13.45 -2.77 0.00
CA VAL A 205 14.49 -1.95 0.63
C VAL A 205 15.18 -1.17 -0.47
N MET A 206 15.58 0.07 -0.18
CA MET A 206 16.22 0.92 -1.17
C MET A 206 17.48 1.56 -0.63
N GLN A 207 18.43 1.82 -1.53
CA GLN A 207 19.52 2.74 -1.27
C GLN A 207 19.14 4.13 -1.75
N THR A 208 19.35 5.11 -0.88
CA THR A 208 19.00 6.51 -1.11
C THR A 208 20.23 7.40 -1.01
N GLU A 209 20.27 8.45 -1.82
CA GLU A 209 21.22 9.55 -1.73
C GLU A 209 20.42 10.81 -1.40
N ARG A 210 20.92 11.60 -0.46
CA ARG A 210 20.29 12.87 -0.07
C ARG A 210 20.89 14.04 -0.84
#